data_AF-A0A959CCI0-F1
#
_entry.id   AF-A0A959CCI0-F1
#
_cell.length_a   1.000
_cell.length_b   1.000
_cell.length_c   1.000
_cell.angle_alpha   90.00
_cell.angle_beta   90.00
_cell.angle_gamma   90.00
#
_symmetry.space_group_name_H-M   'P 1'
#
loop_
_entity.id
_entity.type
_entity.pdbx_description
1 polymer ?
#
loop_
_entity_poly.entity_id
_entity_poly.type
_entity_poly.pdbx_seq_one_letter_code
_entity_poly.pdbx_strand_id
1 'polypeptide(L)'
;PDDPAYYEKFYFTPGDLGFQPIRTSVGVLGVLVCWDQWYPEAARLMALAGAEMLIYPTAIGWESSDDPAEKERQHGAWFTIQRGHAVANGLPVIAVNRTGHEPDWTGVTGGIQFWGQSFVAGPQGEVLHLSSADREENVVLEIEKQRTEDVRRIWPFFRDRRIDAYQDLVKRYRD
;
A
#
# COMPACT_ATOMS: atom_id res chain seq x y z
N PRO A 1 0.73 11.67 6.05
CA PRO A 1 1.77 11.77 7.11
C PRO A 1 1.89 13.22 7.62
N ASP A 2 2.85 13.49 8.50
CA ASP A 2 3.29 14.86 8.82
C ASP A 2 4.82 14.86 8.88
N ASP A 3 5.40 14.67 7.70
CA ASP A 3 6.84 14.62 7.46
C ASP A 3 7.23 15.84 6.61
N PRO A 4 8.51 16.24 6.58
CA PRO A 4 8.97 17.28 5.65
C PRO A 4 8.49 17.00 4.22
N ALA A 5 7.92 18.02 3.58
CA ALA A 5 7.26 17.97 2.26
C ALA A 5 5.93 17.19 2.18
N TYR A 6 5.47 16.55 3.25
CA TYR A 6 4.19 15.81 3.30
C TYR A 6 3.34 16.20 4.53
N TYR A 7 2.86 17.45 4.54
CA TYR A 7 2.07 18.04 5.64
C TYR A 7 0.57 17.67 5.61
N GLU A 8 0.24 16.41 5.35
CA GLU A 8 -1.15 15.98 5.11
C GLU A 8 -2.06 16.20 6.33
N LYS A 9 -1.55 16.09 7.57
CA LYS A 9 -2.34 16.31 8.79
C LYS A 9 -2.89 17.74 8.91
N PHE A 10 -2.28 18.71 8.24
CA PHE A 10 -2.81 20.07 8.18
C PHE A 10 -4.08 20.15 7.33
N TYR A 11 -4.16 19.35 6.27
CA TYR A 11 -5.25 19.42 5.28
C TYR A 11 -6.37 18.41 5.54
N PHE A 12 -6.03 17.21 5.99
CA PHE A 12 -6.97 16.10 6.08
C PHE A 12 -7.25 15.71 7.53
N THR A 13 -8.53 15.84 7.92
CA THR A 13 -9.05 15.15 9.10
C THR A 13 -8.91 13.64 8.90
N PRO A 14 -8.45 12.87 9.91
CA PRO A 14 -8.44 11.42 9.83
C PRO A 14 -9.83 10.87 9.47
N GLY A 15 -9.88 9.87 8.58
CA GLY A 15 -11.14 9.25 8.17
C GLY A 15 -11.88 8.62 9.35
N ASP A 16 -13.21 8.66 9.29
CA ASP A 16 -14.12 8.29 10.39
C ASP A 16 -15.00 7.06 10.09
N LEU A 17 -14.94 6.52 8.86
CA LEU A 17 -15.69 5.34 8.43
C LEU A 17 -15.00 4.00 8.75
N GLY A 18 -13.75 4.04 9.19
CA GLY A 18 -12.91 2.87 9.41
C GLY A 18 -12.51 2.16 8.11
N PHE A 19 -12.08 0.91 8.22
CA PHE A 19 -11.57 0.11 7.10
C PHE A 19 -12.67 -0.80 6.54
N GLN A 20 -13.45 -0.28 5.61
CA GLN A 20 -14.58 -0.97 4.99
C GLN A 20 -14.36 -1.10 3.49
N PRO A 21 -14.33 -2.33 2.93
CA PRO A 21 -14.16 -2.50 1.49
C PRO A 21 -15.45 -2.13 0.74
N ILE A 22 -15.28 -1.76 -0.53
CA ILE A 22 -16.35 -1.27 -1.39
C ILE A 22 -16.83 -2.41 -2.29
N ARG A 23 -18.10 -2.77 -2.20
CA ARG A 23 -18.70 -3.76 -3.09
C ARG A 23 -19.01 -3.14 -4.45
N THR A 24 -18.56 -3.80 -5.51
CA THR A 24 -18.78 -3.39 -6.90
C THR A 24 -19.24 -4.57 -7.75
N SER A 25 -19.54 -4.33 -9.03
CA SER A 25 -19.83 -5.40 -10.00
C SER A 25 -18.63 -6.28 -10.32
N VAL A 26 -17.40 -5.79 -10.09
CA VAL A 26 -16.16 -6.50 -10.41
C VAL A 26 -15.53 -7.17 -9.20
N GLY A 27 -16.06 -6.95 -7.99
CA GLY A 27 -15.57 -7.55 -6.75
C GLY A 27 -15.70 -6.64 -5.53
N VAL A 28 -15.18 -7.10 -4.40
CA VAL A 28 -15.13 -6.37 -3.13
C VAL A 28 -13.74 -5.73 -2.98
N LEU A 29 -13.66 -4.42 -3.17
CA LEU A 29 -12.41 -3.68 -3.31
C LEU A 29 -11.96 -3.13 -1.95
N GLY A 30 -10.81 -3.57 -1.44
CA GLY A 30 -10.16 -2.97 -0.27
C GLY A 30 -9.36 -1.73 -0.69
N VAL A 31 -10.03 -0.60 -0.86
CA VAL A 31 -9.38 0.67 -1.25
C VAL A 31 -8.88 1.39 -0.01
N LEU A 32 -7.57 1.64 0.03
CA LEU A 32 -6.84 2.36 1.06
C LEU A 32 -6.03 3.46 0.36
N VAL A 33 -5.56 4.49 1.06
CA VAL A 33 -4.92 5.64 0.39
C VAL A 33 -3.52 5.88 0.92
N CYS A 34 -2.56 5.93 -0.01
CA CYS A 34 -1.17 6.33 0.21
C CYS A 34 -0.64 5.79 1.53
N TRP A 35 -0.51 6.64 2.55
CA TRP A 35 0.06 6.32 3.85
C TRP A 35 -0.52 5.08 4.55
N ASP A 36 -1.78 4.72 4.30
CA ASP A 36 -2.40 3.49 4.81
C ASP A 36 -1.61 2.22 4.44
N GLN A 37 -0.90 2.25 3.31
CA GLN A 37 -0.13 1.12 2.79
C GLN A 37 1.04 0.69 3.68
N TRP A 38 1.44 1.51 4.65
CA TRP A 38 2.52 1.18 5.59
C TRP A 38 2.03 0.37 6.79
N TYR A 39 0.71 0.23 6.96
CA TYR A 39 0.09 -0.37 8.12
C TYR A 39 -0.50 -1.75 7.80
N PRO A 40 0.14 -2.85 8.24
CA PRO A 40 -0.40 -4.20 8.08
C PRO A 40 -1.81 -4.37 8.67
N GLU A 41 -2.13 -3.59 9.70
CA GLU A 41 -3.44 -3.59 10.36
C GLU A 41 -4.55 -3.17 9.41
N ALA A 42 -4.35 -2.10 8.64
CA ALA A 42 -5.35 -1.62 7.68
C ALA A 42 -5.61 -2.66 6.58
N ALA A 43 -4.55 -3.20 5.99
CA ALA A 43 -4.62 -4.29 5.02
C ALA A 43 -5.35 -5.52 5.58
N ARG A 44 -5.02 -5.91 6.82
CA ARG A 44 -5.66 -7.04 7.49
C ARG A 44 -7.14 -6.79 7.77
N LEU A 45 -7.51 -5.59 8.20
CA LEU A 45 -8.90 -5.25 8.49
C LEU A 45 -9.76 -5.25 7.22
N MET A 46 -9.24 -4.73 6.10
CA MET A 46 -9.90 -4.84 4.79
C MET A 46 -10.11 -6.32 4.39
N ALA A 47 -9.08 -7.16 4.55
CA ALA A 47 -9.17 -8.57 4.20
C ALA A 47 -10.14 -9.34 5.12
N LEU A 48 -10.17 -9.03 6.42
CA LEU A 48 -11.14 -9.60 7.37
C LEU A 48 -12.58 -9.17 7.09
N ALA A 49 -12.76 -7.96 6.53
CA ALA A 49 -14.04 -7.45 6.07
C ALA A 49 -14.45 -7.99 4.67
N GLY A 50 -13.68 -8.91 4.10
CA GLY A 50 -14.03 -9.61 2.86
C GLY A 50 -13.50 -8.99 1.57
N ALA A 51 -12.50 -8.10 1.65
CA ALA A 51 -11.82 -7.61 0.46
C ALA A 51 -11.23 -8.78 -0.37
N GLU A 52 -11.40 -8.70 -1.69
CA GLU A 52 -10.87 -9.65 -2.67
C GLU A 52 -9.55 -9.16 -3.30
N MET A 53 -9.21 -7.89 -3.10
CA MET A 53 -7.96 -7.25 -3.49
C MET A 53 -7.73 -6.01 -2.64
N LEU A 54 -6.48 -5.55 -2.55
CA LEU A 54 -6.11 -4.30 -1.92
C LEU A 54 -5.62 -3.31 -2.97
N ILE A 55 -6.04 -2.05 -2.86
CA ILE A 55 -5.70 -1.01 -3.83
C ILE A 55 -5.19 0.21 -3.06
N TYR A 56 -4.03 0.71 -3.42
CA TYR A 56 -3.37 1.88 -2.83
C TYR A 56 -3.05 2.91 -3.92
N PRO A 57 -3.94 3.91 -4.15
CA PRO A 57 -3.56 5.12 -4.85
C PRO A 57 -2.59 5.92 -3.97
N THR A 58 -1.43 6.27 -4.50
CA THR A 58 -0.29 6.78 -3.75
C THR A 58 0.29 8.01 -4.47
N ALA A 59 0.84 8.93 -3.68
CA ALA A 59 1.71 10.00 -4.16
C ALA A 59 2.96 10.00 -3.30
N ILE A 60 3.99 9.27 -3.76
CA ILE A 60 5.23 9.10 -2.99
C ILE A 60 6.46 9.26 -3.89
N GLY A 61 7.46 9.95 -3.35
CA GLY A 61 8.65 10.38 -4.02
C GLY A 61 9.76 10.65 -3.01
N TRP A 62 10.93 11.02 -3.51
CA TRP A 62 12.07 11.45 -2.70
C TRP A 62 12.12 12.97 -2.65
N GLU A 63 12.70 13.51 -1.59
CA GLU A 63 13.22 14.87 -1.69
C GLU A 63 14.43 14.85 -2.65
N SER A 64 14.54 15.86 -3.52
CA SER A 64 15.51 15.81 -4.62
C SER A 64 16.97 15.69 -4.16
N SER A 65 17.30 16.19 -2.97
CA SER A 65 18.62 16.16 -2.33
C SER A 65 18.92 14.90 -1.51
N ASP A 66 17.96 13.97 -1.36
CA ASP A 66 18.19 12.73 -0.61
C ASP A 66 19.36 11.91 -1.20
N ASP A 67 20.13 11.27 -0.31
CA ASP A 67 21.26 10.41 -0.66
C ASP A 67 20.80 9.22 -1.53
N PRO A 68 21.51 8.86 -2.62
CA PRO A 68 21.10 7.77 -3.51
C PRO A 68 20.88 6.42 -2.82
N ALA A 69 21.64 6.10 -1.77
CA ALA A 69 21.45 4.84 -1.05
C ALA A 69 20.23 4.89 -0.13
N GLU A 70 19.92 6.06 0.43
CA GLU A 70 18.66 6.28 1.15
C GLU A 70 17.48 6.21 0.20
N LYS A 71 17.62 6.76 -1.02
CA LYS A 71 16.62 6.57 -2.07
C LYS A 71 16.37 5.06 -2.25
N GLU A 72 17.33 4.26 -2.69
CA GLU A 72 17.08 2.82 -2.88
C GLU A 72 16.38 2.11 -1.69
N ARG A 73 16.71 2.49 -0.44
CA ARG A 73 16.04 1.96 0.77
C ARG A 73 14.56 2.34 0.89
N GLN A 74 14.15 3.59 0.69
CA GLN A 74 12.72 3.95 0.93
C GLN A 74 11.81 3.33 -0.14
N HIS A 75 12.22 3.29 -1.41
CA HIS A 75 11.47 2.58 -2.46
C HIS A 75 11.46 1.09 -2.18
N GLY A 76 12.62 0.51 -1.83
CA GLY A 76 12.70 -0.90 -1.45
C GLY A 76 11.74 -1.25 -0.32
N ALA A 77 11.64 -0.40 0.71
CA ALA A 77 10.70 -0.57 1.81
C ALA A 77 9.23 -0.44 1.37
N TRP A 78 8.90 0.59 0.58
CA TRP A 78 7.58 0.84 0.01
C TRP A 78 7.07 -0.35 -0.82
N PHE A 79 7.96 -0.90 -1.64
CA PHE A 79 7.69 -2.07 -2.46
C PHE A 79 7.52 -3.33 -1.59
N THR A 80 8.37 -3.51 -0.59
CA THR A 80 8.42 -4.72 0.25
C THR A 80 7.21 -4.83 1.17
N ILE A 81 6.82 -3.76 1.86
CA ILE A 81 5.75 -3.82 2.88
C ILE A 81 4.40 -4.22 2.28
N GLN A 82 4.09 -3.69 1.10
CA GLN A 82 2.86 -3.96 0.37
C GLN A 82 2.79 -5.39 -0.17
N ARG A 83 3.92 -5.94 -0.64
CA ARG A 83 4.02 -7.37 -0.96
C ARG A 83 3.82 -8.23 0.29
N GLY A 84 4.27 -7.76 1.46
CA GLY A 84 3.95 -8.35 2.76
C GLY A 84 2.44 -8.40 3.03
N HIS A 85 1.69 -7.33 2.71
CA HIS A 85 0.24 -7.31 2.83
C HIS A 85 -0.43 -8.34 1.93
N ALA A 86 0.08 -8.49 0.71
CA ALA A 86 -0.41 -9.49 -0.24
C ALA A 86 -0.27 -10.91 0.35
N VAL A 87 0.95 -11.25 0.78
CA VAL A 87 1.28 -12.56 1.40
C VAL A 87 0.43 -12.81 2.64
N ALA A 88 0.40 -11.86 3.58
CA ALA A 88 -0.25 -12.06 4.87
C ALA A 88 -1.77 -12.30 4.74
N ASN A 89 -2.39 -11.76 3.70
CA ASN A 89 -3.83 -11.83 3.48
C ASN A 89 -4.23 -12.79 2.36
N GLY A 90 -3.27 -13.34 1.61
CA GLY A 90 -3.52 -14.13 0.40
C GLY A 90 -4.32 -13.35 -0.64
N LEU A 91 -4.05 -12.05 -0.79
CA LEU A 91 -4.79 -11.16 -1.70
C LEU A 91 -3.85 -10.49 -2.70
N PRO A 92 -4.27 -10.26 -3.95
CA PRO A 92 -3.54 -9.38 -4.84
C PRO A 92 -3.54 -7.93 -4.30
N VAL A 93 -2.44 -7.23 -4.55
CA VAL A 93 -2.23 -5.82 -4.17
C VAL A 93 -1.93 -5.01 -5.42
N ILE A 94 -2.64 -3.90 -5.60
CA ILE A 94 -2.42 -2.91 -6.67
C ILE A 94 -1.95 -1.61 -6.03
N ALA A 95 -0.73 -1.18 -6.33
CA ALA A 95 -0.19 0.11 -5.90
C ALA A 95 -0.03 1.01 -7.12
N VAL A 96 -0.61 2.21 -7.08
CA VAL A 96 -0.57 3.18 -8.18
C VAL A 96 0.07 4.45 -7.69
N ASN A 97 1.14 4.88 -8.35
CA ASN A 97 1.86 6.10 -7.99
C ASN A 97 2.02 7.01 -9.20
N ARG A 98 2.23 8.30 -8.94
CA ARG A 98 2.57 9.29 -9.98
C ARG A 98 4.07 9.29 -10.29
N THR A 99 4.45 9.96 -11.36
CA THR A 99 5.85 10.15 -11.79
C THR A 99 6.10 11.62 -12.15
N GLY A 100 7.37 12.01 -12.20
CA GLY A 100 7.79 13.37 -12.53
C GLY A 100 8.22 14.19 -11.32
N HIS A 101 8.83 15.34 -11.60
CA HIS A 101 9.28 16.29 -10.58
C HIS A 101 8.22 17.37 -10.35
N GLU A 102 7.85 17.59 -9.09
CA GLU A 102 7.00 18.71 -8.68
C GLU A 102 7.81 19.65 -7.75
N PRO A 103 8.08 20.90 -8.18
CA PRO A 103 8.86 21.84 -7.37
C PRO A 103 8.05 22.35 -6.18
N ASP A 104 8.72 22.61 -5.06
CA ASP A 104 8.13 23.31 -3.91
C ASP A 104 8.04 24.82 -4.21
N TRP A 105 6.81 25.33 -4.29
CA TRP A 105 6.53 26.74 -4.56
C TRP A 105 6.90 27.67 -3.39
N THR A 106 7.07 27.14 -2.17
CA THR A 106 7.50 27.92 -1.00
C THR A 106 9.02 28.12 -0.96
N GLY A 107 9.77 27.28 -1.69
CA GLY A 107 11.23 27.29 -1.73
C GLY A 107 11.91 26.76 -0.46
N VAL A 108 11.18 26.04 0.40
CA VAL A 108 11.72 25.42 1.62
C VAL A 108 12.47 24.13 1.28
N THR A 109 11.98 23.36 0.30
CA THR A 109 12.65 22.16 -0.22
C THR A 109 12.96 22.30 -1.71
N GLY A 110 13.72 21.36 -2.27
CA GLY A 110 13.96 21.26 -3.70
C GLY A 110 12.80 20.66 -4.48
N GLY A 111 11.63 20.45 -3.86
CA GLY A 111 10.51 19.70 -4.43
C GLY A 111 10.67 18.18 -4.35
N ILE A 112 9.69 17.47 -4.90
CA ILE A 112 9.58 16.02 -4.82
C ILE A 112 9.81 15.41 -6.21
N GLN A 113 10.66 14.39 -6.28
CA GLN A 113 10.74 13.51 -7.45
C GLN A 113 9.89 12.26 -7.19
N PHE A 114 8.71 12.20 -7.81
CA PHE A 114 7.86 11.01 -7.74
C PHE A 114 8.46 9.88 -8.58
N TRP A 115 8.54 8.69 -8.00
CA TRP A 115 9.29 7.59 -8.57
C TRP A 115 8.47 6.63 -9.42
N GLY A 116 7.19 6.94 -9.72
CA GLY A 116 6.35 6.05 -10.52
C GLY A 116 6.30 4.65 -9.90
N GLN A 117 6.71 3.65 -10.67
CA GLN A 117 6.86 2.26 -10.20
C GLN A 117 5.58 1.69 -9.59
N SER A 118 4.42 2.12 -10.11
CA SER A 118 3.15 1.43 -9.91
C SER A 118 3.33 -0.06 -10.16
N PHE A 119 2.76 -0.91 -9.32
CA PHE A 119 2.95 -2.35 -9.43
C PHE A 119 1.71 -3.13 -9.03
N VAL A 120 1.64 -4.36 -9.51
CA VAL A 120 0.66 -5.35 -9.07
C VAL A 120 1.41 -6.55 -8.51
N ALA A 121 1.08 -6.93 -7.28
CA ALA A 121 1.54 -8.15 -6.65
C ALA A 121 0.40 -9.16 -6.57
N GLY A 122 0.70 -10.43 -6.83
CA GLY A 122 -0.22 -11.54 -6.62
C GLY A 122 -0.33 -11.92 -5.14
N PRO A 123 -1.21 -12.88 -4.80
CA PRO A 123 -1.53 -13.24 -3.42
C PRO A 123 -0.38 -13.89 -2.63
N GLN A 124 0.73 -14.28 -3.29
CA GLN A 124 1.95 -14.72 -2.61
C GLN A 124 3.06 -13.66 -2.67
N GLY A 125 2.70 -12.41 -3.00
CA GLY A 125 3.64 -11.29 -3.11
C GLY A 125 4.54 -11.37 -4.34
N GLU A 126 4.32 -12.29 -5.28
CA GLU A 126 4.97 -12.31 -6.57
C GLU A 126 4.61 -11.06 -7.37
N VAL A 127 5.57 -10.47 -8.08
CA VAL A 127 5.35 -9.24 -8.85
C VAL A 127 4.78 -9.64 -10.20
N LEU A 128 3.52 -9.28 -10.46
CA LEU A 128 2.84 -9.55 -11.73
C LEU A 128 3.15 -8.45 -12.76
N HIS A 129 3.34 -7.22 -12.29
CA HIS A 129 3.72 -6.08 -13.11
C HIS A 129 4.46 -5.03 -12.29
N LEU A 130 5.42 -4.34 -12.91
CA LEU A 130 6.11 -3.18 -12.36
C LEU A 130 6.28 -2.15 -13.48
N SER A 131 5.72 -0.97 -13.27
CA SER A 131 5.81 0.15 -14.21
C SER A 131 7.16 0.86 -14.14
N SER A 132 7.43 1.67 -15.15
CA SER A 132 8.61 2.54 -15.18
C SER A 132 8.65 3.55 -14.01
N ALA A 133 9.83 4.08 -13.75
CA ALA A 133 10.02 5.10 -12.73
C ALA A 133 9.74 6.53 -13.21
N ASP A 134 9.88 6.79 -14.52
CA ASP A 134 10.10 8.13 -15.07
C ASP A 134 9.19 8.50 -16.25
N ARG A 135 8.27 7.61 -16.67
CA ARG A 135 7.31 7.91 -17.74
C ARG A 135 5.89 7.52 -17.36
N GLU A 136 4.94 8.23 -17.95
CA GLU A 136 3.53 7.87 -17.88
C GLU A 136 3.31 6.49 -18.52
N GLU A 137 2.52 5.66 -17.85
CA GLU A 137 2.13 4.35 -18.34
C GLU A 137 0.66 4.07 -18.03
N ASN A 138 0.00 3.39 -18.96
CA ASN A 138 -1.34 2.83 -18.78
C ASN A 138 -1.27 1.35 -19.15
N VAL A 139 -1.65 0.49 -18.22
CA VAL A 139 -1.55 -0.96 -18.36
C VAL A 139 -2.84 -1.60 -17.89
N VAL A 140 -3.32 -2.58 -18.65
CA VAL A 140 -4.42 -3.46 -18.28
C VAL A 140 -3.84 -4.83 -17.94
N LEU A 141 -4.21 -5.35 -16.77
CA LEU A 141 -3.75 -6.64 -16.26
C LEU A 141 -4.96 -7.50 -15.89
N GLU A 142 -4.83 -8.80 -16.14
CA GLU A 142 -5.81 -9.79 -15.69
C GLU A 142 -5.37 -10.36 -14.34
N ILE A 143 -6.28 -10.39 -13.37
CA ILE A 143 -6.05 -10.97 -12.04
C ILE A 143 -6.93 -12.20 -11.89
N GLU A 144 -6.29 -13.37 -11.73
CA GLU A 144 -6.99 -14.62 -11.49
C GLU A 144 -7.56 -14.68 -10.07
N LYS A 145 -8.88 -14.52 -9.95
CA LYS A 145 -9.56 -14.51 -8.63
C LYS A 145 -9.45 -15.83 -7.88
N GLN A 146 -9.42 -16.96 -8.59
CA GLN A 146 -9.37 -18.28 -7.98
C GLN A 146 -8.07 -18.50 -7.18
N ARG A 147 -6.99 -17.81 -7.58
CA ARG A 147 -5.67 -17.93 -6.94
C ARG A 147 -5.70 -17.57 -5.45
N THR A 148 -6.50 -16.58 -5.05
CA THR A 148 -6.67 -16.17 -3.65
C THR A 148 -7.16 -17.33 -2.78
N GLU A 149 -8.18 -18.06 -3.24
CA GLU A 149 -8.74 -19.19 -2.51
C GLU A 149 -7.73 -20.34 -2.40
N ASP A 150 -7.05 -20.66 -3.51
CA ASP A 150 -6.06 -21.73 -3.52
C ASP A 150 -4.89 -21.42 -2.58
N VAL A 151 -4.39 -20.18 -2.59
CA VAL A 151 -3.31 -19.73 -1.70
C VAL A 151 -3.74 -19.79 -0.23
N ARG A 152 -4.98 -19.41 0.10
CA ARG A 152 -5.49 -19.50 1.49
C ARG A 152 -5.65 -20.93 1.98
N ARG A 153 -5.87 -21.90 1.09
CA ARG A 153 -5.84 -23.34 1.45
C ARG A 153 -4.42 -23.84 1.73
N ILE A 154 -3.44 -23.38 0.95
CA ILE A 154 -2.02 -23.72 1.11
C ILE A 154 -1.45 -23.07 2.38
N TRP A 155 -1.78 -21.80 2.61
CA TRP A 155 -1.33 -20.97 3.73
C TRP A 155 -2.53 -20.45 4.54
N PRO A 156 -3.07 -21.25 5.47
CA PRO A 156 -4.29 -20.94 6.19
C PRO A 156 -4.08 -19.93 7.33
N PHE A 157 -3.40 -18.80 7.06
CA PHE A 157 -3.05 -17.80 8.07
C PHE A 157 -4.27 -17.33 8.86
N PHE A 158 -5.43 -17.15 8.22
CA PHE A 158 -6.67 -16.72 8.89
C PHE A 158 -7.16 -17.72 9.94
N ARG A 159 -6.97 -19.03 9.70
CA ARG A 159 -7.34 -20.10 10.65
C ARG A 159 -6.47 -20.04 11.91
N ASP A 160 -5.20 -19.72 11.75
CA ASP A 160 -4.18 -19.88 12.80
C ASP A 160 -3.88 -18.58 13.58
N ARG A 161 -4.62 -17.49 13.33
CA ARG A 161 -4.46 -16.22 14.06
C ARG A 161 -4.75 -16.40 15.54
N ARG A 162 -3.78 -16.03 16.40
CA ARG A 162 -3.93 -15.95 17.87
C ARG A 162 -4.67 -14.68 18.30
N ILE A 163 -5.92 -14.56 17.86
CA ILE A 163 -6.77 -13.39 18.18
C ILE A 163 -6.97 -13.20 19.69
N ASP A 164 -6.81 -14.27 20.47
CA ASP A 164 -6.77 -14.27 21.93
C ASP A 164 -5.58 -13.52 22.52
N ALA A 165 -4.56 -13.19 21.72
CA ALA A 165 -3.34 -12.51 22.15
C ALA A 165 -3.08 -11.17 21.42
N TYR A 166 -4.02 -10.69 20.61
CA TYR A 166 -3.84 -9.49 19.77
C TYR A 166 -4.39 -8.19 20.39
N GLN A 167 -4.85 -8.23 21.64
CA GLN A 167 -5.45 -7.08 22.33
C GLN A 167 -4.46 -5.91 22.45
N ASP A 168 -3.16 -6.18 22.50
CA ASP A 168 -2.15 -5.13 22.60
C ASP A 168 -1.92 -4.36 21.28
N LEU A 169 -2.45 -4.82 20.13
CA LEU A 169 -2.34 -4.09 18.86
C LEU A 169 -3.04 -2.73 18.86
N VAL A 170 -4.04 -2.53 19.73
CA VAL A 170 -4.74 -1.23 19.85
C VAL A 170 -4.05 -0.27 20.83
N LYS A 171 -3.01 -0.73 21.53
CA LYS A 171 -2.22 0.15 22.41
C LYS A 171 -1.23 0.93 21.55
N ARG A 172 -1.08 2.23 21.84
CA ARG A 172 -0.08 3.08 21.16
C ARG A 172 1.34 2.58 21.42
N TYR A 173 1.60 2.08 22.62
CA TYR A 173 2.87 1.50 23.06
C TYR A 173 2.60 0.42 24.13
N ARG A 174 3.47 -0.58 24.25
CA ARG A 174 3.42 -1.61 25.29
C ARG A 174 4.50 -1.28 26.33
N ASP A 175 4.08 -0.73 27.47
CA ASP A 175 4.90 -0.46 28.64
C ASP A 175 4.80 -1.57 29.70
#